data_AF-A0A5S4EVW2-F1
#
_entry.id   AF-A0A5S4EVW2-F1
#
_cell.length_a   1.000
_cell.length_b   1.000
_cell.length_c   1.000
_cell.angle_alpha   90.00
_cell.angle_beta   90.00
_cell.angle_gamma   90.00
#
_symmetry.space_group_name_H-M   'P 1'
#
loop_
_entity.id
_entity.type
_entity.pdbx_description
1 polymer ?
#
loop_
_entity_poly.entity_id
_entity_poly.type
_entity_poly.pdbx_seq_one_letter_code
_entity_poly.pdbx_strand_id
1 'polypeptide(L)'
;RPDPERRYTPREQADGQHLIDVHDHLRAELAQLRDLVDQVAAGTLDAGAARSHINTMTMRQNNWTLGAYCESYCRLVTMHHSGEDAVVFPRLRRAEPDLTPVLDRLAEEHQAIHKIIERVDRALVAFVTDPGGLDHLRATVDLLTDSLLSHLSYEEHQLVEPLARHGL
;
A
#
# COMPACT_ATOMS: atom_id res chain seq x y z
N ARG A 1 1.27 -22.64 19.90
CA ARG A 1 -0.10 -22.08 20.08
C ARG A 1 0.01 -20.77 20.84
N PRO A 2 -0.67 -19.69 20.40
CA PRO A 2 -0.72 -18.43 21.13
C PRO A 2 -1.26 -18.65 22.55
N ASP A 3 -0.62 -18.01 23.53
CA ASP A 3 -1.13 -17.86 24.88
C ASP A 3 -1.92 -16.54 24.95
N PRO A 4 -3.26 -16.57 25.10
CA PRO A 4 -4.08 -15.35 25.10
C PRO A 4 -3.81 -14.42 26.30
N GLU A 5 -3.19 -14.94 27.37
CA GLU A 5 -2.83 -14.15 28.54
C GLU A 5 -1.45 -13.49 28.41
N ARG A 6 -0.63 -13.88 27.41
CA ARG A 6 0.68 -13.26 27.19
C ARG A 6 0.50 -11.77 26.88
N ARG A 7 1.32 -10.96 27.52
CA ARG A 7 1.50 -9.54 27.22
C ARG A 7 2.92 -9.34 26.73
N TYR A 8 3.05 -8.57 25.66
CA TYR A 8 4.34 -8.23 25.05
C TYR A 8 4.84 -6.90 25.61
N THR A 9 6.15 -6.80 25.83
CA THR A 9 6.80 -5.55 26.20
C THR A 9 6.76 -4.55 25.05
N PRO A 10 6.93 -3.25 25.30
CA PRO A 10 7.01 -2.25 24.23
C PRO A 10 8.10 -2.55 23.19
N ARG A 11 9.20 -3.20 23.62
CA ARG A 11 10.28 -3.60 22.72
C ARG A 11 9.86 -4.75 21.80
N GLU A 12 9.15 -5.73 22.31
CA GLU A 12 8.60 -6.83 21.50
C GLU A 12 7.55 -6.29 20.51
N GLN A 13 6.73 -5.32 20.92
CA GLN A 13 5.69 -4.74 20.06
C GLN A 13 6.20 -3.78 18.98
N ALA A 14 7.48 -3.42 19.00
CA ALA A 14 8.01 -2.32 18.19
C ALA A 14 7.83 -2.55 16.69
N ASP A 15 8.12 -3.76 16.19
CA ASP A 15 8.04 -4.06 14.77
C ASP A 15 6.59 -4.18 14.27
N GLY A 16 5.69 -4.75 15.09
CA GLY A 16 4.25 -4.75 14.82
C GLY A 16 3.65 -3.33 14.81
N GLN A 17 4.13 -2.45 15.70
CA GLN A 17 3.73 -1.03 15.67
C GLN A 17 4.29 -0.33 14.44
N HIS A 18 5.54 -0.61 14.05
CA HIS A 18 6.12 -0.03 12.85
C HIS A 18 5.34 -0.41 11.58
N LEU A 19 4.88 -1.66 11.48
CA LEU A 19 4.00 -2.11 10.41
C LEU A 19 2.72 -1.26 10.34
N ILE A 20 2.03 -1.09 11.48
CA ILE A 20 0.82 -0.26 11.57
C ILE A 20 1.12 1.19 11.16
N ASP A 21 2.23 1.77 11.61
CA ASP A 21 2.59 3.15 11.27
C ASP A 21 2.81 3.34 9.76
N VAL A 22 3.44 2.37 9.09
CA VAL A 22 3.60 2.37 7.63
C VAL A 22 2.23 2.23 6.96
N HIS A 23 1.38 1.33 7.43
CA HIS A 23 0.04 1.12 6.86
C HIS A 23 -0.85 2.34 7.00
N ASP A 24 -0.81 3.02 8.14
CA ASP A 24 -1.56 4.26 8.36
C ASP A 24 -1.09 5.38 7.41
N HIS A 25 0.21 5.45 7.12
CA HIS A 25 0.72 6.34 6.09
C HIS A 25 0.19 5.97 4.70
N LEU A 26 0.18 4.68 4.34
CA LEU A 26 -0.39 4.21 3.06
C LEU A 26 -1.89 4.52 2.94
N ARG A 27 -2.66 4.32 4.00
CA ARG A 27 -4.09 4.68 4.06
C ARG A 27 -4.31 6.17 3.84
N ALA A 28 -3.50 7.02 4.45
CA ALA A 28 -3.60 8.47 4.29
C ALA A 28 -3.31 8.92 2.85
N GLU A 29 -2.26 8.37 2.22
CA GLU A 29 -1.92 8.69 0.83
C GLU A 29 -2.98 8.16 -0.16
N LEU A 30 -3.53 6.96 0.09
CA LEU A 30 -4.65 6.42 -0.69
C LEU A 30 -5.88 7.34 -0.63
N ALA A 31 -6.21 7.85 0.56
CA ALA A 31 -7.31 8.79 0.73
C ALA A 31 -7.10 10.09 -0.06
N GLN A 32 -5.86 10.61 -0.07
CA GLN A 32 -5.51 11.78 -0.89
C GLN A 32 -5.62 11.51 -2.39
N LEU A 33 -5.18 10.33 -2.86
CA LEU A 33 -5.30 9.94 -4.26
C LEU A 33 -6.78 9.91 -4.70
N ARG A 34 -7.66 9.33 -3.88
CA ARG A 34 -9.10 9.27 -4.13
C ARG A 34 -9.71 10.67 -4.19
N ASP A 35 -9.38 11.52 -3.22
CA ASP A 35 -9.89 12.89 -3.16
C ASP A 35 -9.51 13.70 -4.41
N LEU A 36 -8.26 13.57 -4.89
CA LEU A 36 -7.83 14.23 -6.14
C LEU A 36 -8.62 13.76 -7.35
N VAL A 37 -8.87 12.45 -7.46
CA VAL A 37 -9.68 11.88 -8.57
C VAL A 37 -11.13 12.35 -8.49
N ASP A 38 -11.70 12.45 -7.30
CA ASP A 38 -13.07 12.95 -7.09
C ASP A 38 -13.18 14.45 -7.41
N GLN A 39 -12.19 15.27 -7.04
CA GLN A 39 -12.15 16.69 -7.41
C GLN A 39 -12.07 16.90 -8.92
N VAL A 40 -11.29 16.07 -9.63
CA VAL A 40 -11.26 16.07 -11.10
C VAL A 40 -12.62 15.68 -11.66
N ALA A 41 -13.25 14.65 -11.09
CA ALA A 41 -14.56 14.20 -11.54
C ALA A 41 -15.67 15.23 -11.31
N ALA A 42 -15.56 16.02 -10.24
CA ALA A 42 -16.46 17.14 -9.97
C ALA A 42 -16.18 18.37 -10.85
N GLY A 43 -15.11 18.36 -11.65
CA GLY A 43 -14.66 19.52 -12.43
C GLY A 43 -14.12 20.66 -11.57
N THR A 44 -13.84 20.42 -10.29
CA THR A 44 -13.28 21.41 -9.36
C THR A 44 -11.76 21.50 -9.43
N LEU A 45 -11.12 20.51 -10.04
CA LEU A 45 -9.68 20.46 -10.29
C LEU A 45 -9.41 20.09 -11.75
N ASP A 46 -8.54 20.84 -12.41
CA ASP A 46 -8.08 20.51 -13.76
C ASP A 46 -7.20 19.25 -13.75
N ALA A 47 -7.29 18.42 -14.79
CA ALA A 47 -6.53 17.19 -14.92
C ALA A 47 -5.00 17.41 -14.84
N GLY A 48 -4.50 18.53 -15.37
CA GLY A 48 -3.09 18.90 -15.29
C GLY A 48 -2.67 19.34 -13.88
N ALA A 49 -3.58 19.97 -13.13
CA ALA A 49 -3.36 20.33 -11.73
C ALA A 49 -3.37 19.07 -10.83
N ALA A 50 -4.34 18.17 -11.03
CA ALA A 50 -4.39 16.88 -10.34
C ALA A 50 -3.12 16.06 -10.59
N ARG A 51 -2.63 16.03 -11.83
CA ARG A 51 -1.32 15.42 -12.16
C ARG A 51 -0.18 16.01 -11.33
N SER A 52 -0.10 17.34 -11.25
CA SER A 52 0.95 17.99 -10.46
C SER A 52 0.87 17.62 -8.98
N HIS A 53 -0.34 17.49 -8.44
CA HIS A 53 -0.56 17.02 -7.07
C HIS A 53 -0.12 15.56 -6.90
N ILE A 54 -0.58 14.63 -7.75
CA ILE A 54 -0.19 13.21 -7.64
C ILE A 54 1.32 13.02 -7.77
N ASN A 55 1.99 13.79 -8.65
CA ASN A 55 3.44 13.75 -8.78
C ASN A 55 4.19 14.34 -7.57
N THR A 56 3.54 15.18 -6.76
CA THR A 56 4.14 15.79 -5.56
C THR A 56 3.69 15.13 -4.27
N MET A 57 2.66 14.26 -4.33
CA MET A 57 2.42 13.26 -3.31
C MET A 57 3.71 12.47 -3.15
N THR A 58 4.14 12.33 -1.90
CA THR A 58 5.46 11.81 -1.50
C THR A 58 6.69 12.57 -2.06
N MET A 59 6.70 13.91 -1.95
CA MET A 59 7.91 14.77 -1.92
C MET A 59 8.34 15.13 -0.48
N ARG A 60 8.44 14.14 0.40
CA ARG A 60 9.16 14.25 1.69
C ARG A 60 10.05 13.03 1.95
N GLN A 61 10.85 12.63 0.96
CA GLN A 61 12.12 11.92 1.17
C GLN A 61 12.97 12.00 -0.11
N ASN A 62 14.08 12.75 0.01
CA ASN A 62 15.24 12.94 -0.88
C ASN A 62 15.25 12.28 -2.27
N ASN A 63 15.23 13.16 -3.29
CA ASN A 63 15.88 13.11 -4.61
C ASN A 63 15.86 11.79 -5.39
N TRP A 64 15.24 11.74 -6.58
CA TRP A 64 15.71 11.14 -7.84
C TRP A 64 14.62 11.31 -8.94
N THR A 65 15.06 11.20 -10.18
CA THR A 65 14.57 11.86 -11.41
C THR A 65 13.36 11.24 -12.10
N LEU A 66 12.35 12.08 -12.42
CA LEU A 66 11.43 12.07 -13.57
C LEU A 66 11.02 10.72 -14.19
N GLY A 67 9.78 10.25 -13.90
CA GLY A 67 8.92 9.69 -14.95
C GLY A 67 8.01 8.50 -14.62
N ALA A 68 7.03 8.64 -13.73
CA ALA A 68 5.75 7.92 -13.83
C ALA A 68 4.62 8.72 -13.14
N TYR A 69 3.36 8.53 -13.53
CA TYR A 69 2.25 9.40 -13.13
C TYR A 69 1.73 9.09 -11.71
N CYS A 70 1.85 7.84 -11.25
CA CYS A 70 1.60 7.42 -9.87
C CYS A 70 2.90 7.23 -9.05
N GLU A 71 4.05 7.65 -9.58
CA GLU A 71 5.37 7.12 -9.22
C GLU A 71 5.60 7.01 -7.72
N SER A 72 5.28 8.03 -6.94
CA SER A 72 5.76 8.09 -5.57
C SER A 72 4.92 7.26 -4.59
N TYR A 73 3.58 7.32 -4.66
CA TYR A 73 2.70 6.45 -3.88
C TYR A 73 2.78 4.99 -4.33
N CYS A 74 2.71 4.74 -5.65
CA CYS A 74 2.80 3.39 -6.19
C CYS A 74 4.19 2.75 -5.90
N ARG A 75 5.27 3.54 -5.88
CA ARG A 75 6.60 3.10 -5.43
C ARG A 75 6.64 2.82 -3.93
N LEU A 76 5.99 3.64 -3.10
CA LEU A 76 5.97 3.42 -1.65
C LEU A 76 5.34 2.06 -1.31
N VAL A 77 4.16 1.77 -1.86
CA VAL A 77 3.50 0.46 -1.68
C VAL A 77 4.40 -0.66 -2.21
N THR A 78 4.99 -0.50 -3.40
CA THR A 78 5.89 -1.50 -3.99
C THR A 78 7.12 -1.76 -3.11
N MET A 79 7.73 -0.72 -2.54
CA MET A 79 8.90 -0.84 -1.67
C MET A 79 8.58 -1.52 -0.35
N HIS A 80 7.43 -1.19 0.23
CA HIS A 80 6.91 -1.82 1.46
C HIS A 80 6.69 -3.33 1.25
N HIS A 81 5.87 -3.72 0.27
CA HIS A 81 5.62 -5.14 -0.02
C HIS A 81 6.90 -5.90 -0.40
N SER A 82 7.79 -5.29 -1.20
CA SER A 82 9.07 -5.92 -1.56
C SER A 82 9.96 -6.13 -0.34
N GLY A 83 9.91 -5.22 0.64
CA GLY A 83 10.62 -5.35 1.91
C GLY A 83 10.09 -6.52 2.73
N GLU A 84 8.77 -6.68 2.79
CA GLU A 84 8.13 -7.78 3.50
C GLU A 84 8.44 -9.13 2.88
N ASP A 85 8.25 -9.24 1.56
CA ASP A 85 8.53 -10.45 0.77
C ASP A 85 9.99 -10.90 0.93
N ALA A 86 10.93 -9.94 0.91
CA ALA A 86 12.36 -10.23 0.93
C ALA A 86 12.93 -10.46 2.34
N VAL A 87 12.36 -9.81 3.37
CA VAL A 87 12.95 -9.76 4.72
C VAL A 87 12.03 -10.34 5.79
N VAL A 88 10.80 -9.85 5.88
CA VAL A 88 9.88 -10.17 6.99
C VAL A 88 9.33 -11.59 6.83
N PHE A 89 8.74 -11.92 5.68
CA PHE A 89 8.11 -13.22 5.45
C PHE A 89 9.09 -14.40 5.58
N PRO A 90 10.33 -14.34 5.04
CA PRO A 90 11.29 -15.44 5.23
C PRO A 90 11.70 -15.64 6.69
N ARG A 91 11.72 -14.58 7.51
CA ARG A 91 12.02 -14.69 8.94
C ARG A 91 10.85 -15.34 9.69
N LEU A 92 9.62 -14.89 9.43
CA LEU A 92 8.42 -15.46 10.02
C LEU A 92 8.23 -16.94 9.64
N ARG A 93 8.45 -17.33 8.37
CA ARG A 93 8.40 -18.75 7.96
C ARG A 93 9.36 -19.64 8.74
N ARG A 94 10.54 -19.12 9.09
CA ARG A 94 11.53 -19.87 9.90
C ARG A 94 11.13 -19.95 11.36
N ALA A 95 10.55 -18.89 11.91
CA ALA A 95 10.15 -18.83 13.31
C ALA A 95 8.84 -19.58 13.59
N GLU A 96 7.89 -19.57 12.64
CA GLU A 96 6.56 -20.16 12.77
C GLU A 96 6.08 -20.77 11.44
N PRO A 97 6.45 -22.04 11.16
CA PRO A 97 6.08 -22.73 9.93
C PRO A 97 4.56 -22.80 9.68
N ASP A 98 3.76 -22.85 10.76
CA ASP A 98 2.29 -22.88 10.69
C ASP A 98 1.69 -21.58 10.08
N LEU A 99 2.45 -20.48 10.03
CA LEU A 99 2.03 -19.21 9.42
C LEU A 99 2.20 -19.21 7.90
N THR A 100 2.84 -20.23 7.31
CA THR A 100 3.11 -20.30 5.86
C THR A 100 1.89 -20.02 4.98
N PRO A 101 0.68 -20.58 5.23
CA PRO A 101 -0.49 -20.30 4.40
C PRO A 101 -0.93 -18.82 4.42
N VAL A 102 -0.73 -18.12 5.55
CA VAL A 102 -1.00 -16.68 5.66
C VAL A 102 0.01 -15.90 4.82
N LEU A 103 1.29 -16.23 4.94
CA LEU A 103 2.37 -15.53 4.24
C LEU A 103 2.33 -15.77 2.73
N ASP A 104 1.93 -16.97 2.29
CA ASP A 104 1.72 -17.25 0.87
C ASP A 104 0.56 -16.42 0.31
N ARG A 105 -0.56 -16.33 1.05
CA ARG A 105 -1.68 -15.47 0.66
C ARG A 105 -1.27 -14.00 0.56
N LEU A 106 -0.55 -13.46 1.54
CA LEU A 106 -0.09 -12.07 1.52
C LEU A 106 0.82 -11.80 0.32
N ALA A 107 1.76 -12.70 0.02
CA ALA A 107 2.61 -12.58 -1.15
C ALA A 107 1.81 -12.63 -2.48
N GLU A 108 0.75 -13.45 -2.56
CA GLU A 108 -0.15 -13.45 -3.72
C GLU A 108 -0.93 -12.13 -3.84
N GLU A 109 -1.42 -11.59 -2.73
CA GLU A 109 -2.09 -10.29 -2.67
C GLU A 109 -1.15 -9.15 -3.09
N HIS A 110 0.13 -9.18 -2.69
CA HIS A 110 1.16 -8.22 -3.16
C HIS A 110 1.26 -8.20 -4.69
N GLN A 111 1.32 -9.37 -5.32
CA GLN A 111 1.39 -9.48 -6.78
C GLN A 111 0.12 -8.99 -7.47
N ALA A 112 -1.05 -9.20 -6.87
CA ALA A 112 -2.32 -8.70 -7.39
C ALA A 112 -2.39 -7.17 -7.27
N ILE A 113 -2.03 -6.61 -6.13
CA ILE A 113 -2.00 -5.16 -5.89
C ILE A 113 -1.01 -4.47 -6.83
N HIS A 114 0.18 -5.05 -7.06
CA HIS A 114 1.14 -4.50 -8.01
C HIS A 114 0.55 -4.36 -9.42
N LYS A 115 -0.19 -5.37 -9.90
CA LYS A 115 -0.89 -5.30 -11.19
C LYS A 115 -1.98 -4.22 -11.22
N ILE A 116 -2.64 -3.95 -10.10
CA ILE A 116 -3.64 -2.88 -9.99
C ILE A 116 -2.95 -1.52 -10.01
N ILE A 117 -1.85 -1.37 -9.28
CA ILE A 117 -0.99 -0.18 -9.29
C ILE A 117 -0.55 0.19 -10.71
N GLU A 118 -0.07 -0.79 -11.49
CA GLU A 118 0.28 -0.55 -12.90
C GLU A 118 -0.93 -0.12 -13.75
N ARG A 119 -2.13 -0.61 -13.44
CA ARG A 119 -3.36 -0.19 -14.12
C ARG A 119 -3.73 1.25 -13.77
N VAL A 120 -3.58 1.65 -12.51
CA VAL A 120 -3.82 3.04 -12.08
C VAL A 120 -2.86 3.98 -12.80
N ASP A 121 -1.58 3.66 -12.88
CA ASP A 121 -0.60 4.48 -13.60
C ASP A 121 -0.98 4.64 -15.08
N ARG A 122 -1.32 3.54 -15.76
CA ARG A 122 -1.80 3.60 -17.16
C ARG A 122 -3.09 4.41 -17.32
N ALA A 123 -4.04 4.28 -16.39
CA ALA A 123 -5.30 5.03 -16.44
C ALA A 123 -5.07 6.53 -16.24
N LEU A 124 -4.15 6.91 -15.34
CA LEU A 124 -3.74 8.31 -15.14
C LEU A 124 -3.07 8.88 -16.39
N VAL A 125 -2.16 8.12 -17.02
CA VAL A 125 -1.51 8.51 -18.28
C VAL A 125 -2.55 8.75 -19.37
N ALA A 126 -3.50 7.82 -19.54
CA ALA A 126 -4.53 7.90 -20.56
C ALA A 126 -5.47 9.09 -20.33
N PHE A 127 -5.89 9.31 -19.09
CA PHE A 127 -6.78 10.41 -18.71
C PHE A 127 -6.22 11.80 -19.03
N VAL A 128 -4.89 11.98 -18.92
CA VAL A 128 -4.24 13.25 -19.29
C VAL A 128 -4.33 13.54 -20.79
N THR A 129 -4.38 12.51 -21.63
CA THR A 129 -4.49 12.67 -23.10
C THR A 129 -5.93 12.67 -23.61
N ASP A 130 -6.84 12.04 -22.88
CA ASP A 130 -8.26 11.94 -23.22
C ASP A 130 -9.10 11.97 -21.92
N PRO A 131 -9.74 13.12 -21.60
CA PRO A 131 -10.60 13.25 -20.43
C PRO A 131 -11.80 12.28 -20.41
N GLY A 132 -12.16 11.66 -21.54
CA GLY A 132 -13.18 10.61 -21.61
C GLY A 132 -12.87 9.35 -20.78
N GLY A 133 -11.62 9.19 -20.31
CA GLY A 133 -11.17 8.07 -19.49
C GLY A 133 -11.47 8.16 -17.98
N LEU A 134 -12.16 9.21 -17.52
CA LEU A 134 -12.38 9.46 -16.08
C LEU A 134 -13.05 8.30 -15.34
N ASP A 135 -14.11 7.72 -15.92
CA ASP A 135 -14.83 6.61 -15.28
C ASP A 135 -13.95 5.37 -15.12
N HIS A 136 -13.07 5.12 -16.10
CA HIS A 136 -12.09 4.03 -16.02
C HIS A 136 -11.04 4.29 -14.93
N LEU A 137 -10.56 5.53 -14.82
CA LEU A 137 -9.63 5.93 -13.76
C LEU A 137 -10.26 5.73 -12.37
N ARG A 138 -11.49 6.22 -12.17
CA ARG A 138 -12.24 6.05 -10.90
C ARG A 138 -12.40 4.58 -10.54
N ALA A 139 -12.91 3.76 -11.47
CA ALA A 139 -13.09 2.33 -11.24
C ALA A 139 -11.77 1.61 -10.90
N THR A 140 -10.64 2.04 -11.48
CA THR A 140 -9.34 1.43 -11.19
C THR A 140 -8.81 1.85 -9.81
N VAL A 141 -9.02 3.11 -9.41
CA VAL A 141 -8.66 3.61 -8.07
C VAL A 141 -9.55 3.00 -6.98
N ASP A 142 -10.84 2.78 -7.25
CA ASP A 142 -11.74 2.07 -6.34
C ASP A 142 -11.28 0.62 -6.14
N LEU A 143 -10.92 -0.07 -7.21
CA LEU A 143 -10.35 -1.42 -7.13
C LEU A 143 -9.06 -1.47 -6.30
N LEU A 144 -8.16 -0.48 -6.49
CA LEU A 144 -6.95 -0.36 -5.67
C LEU A 144 -7.31 -0.14 -4.20
N THR A 145 -8.29 0.71 -3.94
CA THR A 145 -8.72 1.07 -2.60
C THR A 145 -9.23 -0.16 -1.86
N ASP A 146 -10.17 -0.88 -2.45
CA ASP A 146 -10.75 -2.07 -1.83
C ASP A 146 -9.70 -3.15 -1.61
N SER A 147 -8.83 -3.38 -2.60
CA SER A 147 -7.79 -4.41 -2.52
C SER A 147 -6.77 -4.08 -1.43
N LEU A 148 -6.25 -2.85 -1.41
CA LEU A 148 -5.21 -2.48 -0.47
C LEU A 148 -5.76 -2.39 0.96
N LEU A 149 -6.91 -1.77 1.19
CA LEU A 149 -7.46 -1.66 2.54
C LEU A 149 -7.80 -3.04 3.14
N SER A 150 -8.34 -3.96 2.31
CA SER A 150 -8.58 -5.34 2.73
C SER A 150 -7.28 -6.05 3.07
N HIS A 151 -6.24 -5.87 2.24
CA HIS A 151 -4.93 -6.46 2.43
C HIS A 151 -4.26 -5.99 3.73
N LEU A 152 -4.12 -4.67 3.92
CA LEU A 152 -3.49 -4.09 5.12
C LEU A 152 -4.19 -4.53 6.41
N SER A 153 -5.53 -4.59 6.40
CA SER A 153 -6.30 -5.05 7.55
C SER A 153 -6.07 -6.54 7.84
N TYR A 154 -5.97 -7.37 6.80
CA TYR A 154 -5.71 -8.80 6.98
C TYR A 154 -4.29 -9.03 7.50
N GLU A 155 -3.31 -8.33 6.94
CA GLU A 155 -1.92 -8.43 7.37
C GLU A 155 -1.73 -8.01 8.83
N GLU A 156 -2.25 -6.85 9.23
CA GLU A 156 -2.17 -6.39 10.62
C GLU A 156 -2.79 -7.41 11.58
N HIS A 157 -3.95 -7.95 11.21
CA HIS A 157 -4.65 -8.93 12.04
C HIS A 157 -3.85 -10.23 12.20
N GLN A 158 -3.09 -10.63 11.19
CA GLN A 158 -2.36 -11.88 11.20
C GLN A 158 -0.92 -11.75 11.71
N LEU A 159 -0.24 -10.62 11.46
CA LEU A 159 1.21 -10.52 11.63
C LEU A 159 1.64 -9.69 12.83
N VAL A 160 0.84 -8.73 13.32
CA VAL A 160 1.26 -7.86 14.44
C VAL A 160 1.65 -8.67 15.68
N GLU A 161 0.84 -9.67 16.03
CA GLU A 161 1.12 -10.48 17.22
C GLU A 161 2.26 -11.49 17.01
N PRO A 162 2.37 -12.21 15.86
CA PRO A 162 3.55 -13.02 15.58
C PRO A 162 4.86 -12.25 15.55
N LEU A 163 4.87 -11.02 15.01
CA LEU A 163 6.04 -10.13 15.04
C LEU A 163 6.47 -9.86 16.49
N ALA A 164 5.50 -9.53 17.36
CA ALA A 164 5.78 -9.31 18.77
C ALA A 164 6.26 -10.58 19.49
N ARG A 165 5.71 -11.73 19.12
CA ARG A 165 6.06 -13.02 19.72
C ARG A 165 7.50 -13.44 19.45
N HIS A 166 7.99 -13.16 18.24
CA HIS A 166 9.31 -13.58 17.78
C HIS A 166 10.36 -12.47 17.87
N GLY A 167 9.96 -11.22 18.17
CA GLY A 167 10.86 -10.06 18.28
C GLY A 167 11.58 -9.77 16.97
N LEU A 168 10.80 -9.77 15.87
CA LEU A 168 11.27 -9.72 14.49
C LEU A 168 11.00 -8.39 13.80
#